data_AF-A0A418MGK6-F1
#
_entry.id   AF-A0A418MGK6-F1
#
_cell.length_a   1.000
_cell.length_b   1.000
_cell.length_c   1.000
_cell.angle_alpha   90.00
_cell.angle_beta   90.00
_cell.angle_gamma   90.00
#
_symmetry.space_group_name_H-M   'P 1'
#
loop_
_entity.id
_entity.type
_entity.pdbx_description
1 polymer ?
#
loop_
_entity_poly.entity_id
_entity_poly.type
_entity_poly.pdbx_seq_one_letter_code
_entity_poly.pdbx_strand_id
1 'polypeptide(L)'
;MHASTLLRGLLLLDLAERQLQEKRRKLKQRLTQAGIKVLDIHEDDTEFRVQFRKNNLEHEAIYMQATLNAELQARMNFGGNGPDR
;
A
#
# COMPACT_ATOMS: atom_id res chain seq x y z
N MET A 1 -11.48 13.74 -28.60
CA MET A 1 -10.72 12.68 -27.91
C MET A 1 -10.83 11.40 -28.74
N HIS A 2 -9.71 10.83 -29.18
CA HIS A 2 -9.71 9.60 -29.98
C HIS A 2 -9.87 8.37 -29.07
N ALA A 3 -10.72 7.41 -29.46
CA ALA A 3 -10.99 6.19 -28.70
C ALA A 3 -9.72 5.42 -28.29
N SER A 4 -8.66 5.50 -29.11
CA SER A 4 -7.34 4.94 -28.82
C SER A 4 -6.67 5.54 -27.57
N THR A 5 -6.86 6.84 -27.29
CA THR A 5 -6.32 7.49 -26.08
C THR A 5 -7.00 6.96 -24.82
N LEU A 6 -8.32 6.75 -24.87
CA LEU A 6 -9.08 6.18 -23.74
C LEU A 6 -8.69 4.72 -23.49
N LEU A 7 -8.58 3.92 -24.55
CA LEU A 7 -8.10 2.52 -24.45
C LEU A 7 -6.70 2.44 -23.85
N ARG A 8 -5.78 3.32 -24.28
CA ARG A 8 -4.43 3.37 -23.71
C ARG A 8 -4.46 3.76 -22.23
N GLY A 9 -5.31 4.72 -21.84
CA GLY A 9 -5.49 5.09 -20.44
C GLY A 9 -5.95 3.92 -19.58
N LEU A 10 -6.95 3.17 -20.04
CA LEU A 10 -7.44 1.97 -19.35
C LEU A 10 -6.34 0.91 -19.20
N LEU A 11 -5.63 0.58 -20.29
CA LEU A 11 -4.56 -0.42 -20.25
C LEU A 11 -3.41 -0.03 -19.31
N LEU A 12 -3.10 1.27 -19.20
CA LEU A 12 -2.10 1.76 -18.25
C LEU A 12 -2.56 1.61 -16.80
N LEU A 13 -3.85 1.86 -16.51
CA LEU A 13 -4.43 1.63 -15.19
C LEU A 13 -4.37 0.14 -14.82
N ASP A 14 -4.75 -0.76 -15.74
CA ASP A 14 -4.69 -2.21 -15.52
C ASP A 14 -3.25 -2.67 -15.22
N LEU A 15 -2.28 -2.13 -15.96
CA LEU A 15 -0.87 -2.44 -15.73
C LEU A 15 -0.40 -1.93 -14.36
N ALA A 16 -0.79 -0.71 -13.98
CA ALA A 16 -0.46 -0.13 -12.68
C ALA A 16 -1.09 -0.95 -11.53
N GLU A 17 -2.33 -1.40 -11.68
CA GLU A 17 -3.01 -2.24 -10.70
C GLU A 17 -2.24 -3.55 -10.48
N ARG A 18 -1.84 -4.24 -11.57
CA ARG A 18 -1.04 -5.47 -11.46
C ARG A 18 0.27 -5.25 -10.71
N GLN A 19 0.97 -4.15 -10.99
CA GLN A 19 2.20 -3.80 -10.28
C GLN A 19 1.95 -3.51 -8.79
N LEU A 20 0.86 -2.81 -8.45
CA LEU A 20 0.47 -2.54 -7.07
C LEU A 20 0.13 -3.84 -6.33
N GLN A 21 -0.59 -4.76 -6.96
CA GLN A 21 -0.89 -6.07 -6.38
C GLN A 21 0.38 -6.89 -6.12
N GLU A 22 1.36 -6.86 -7.04
CA GLU A 22 2.65 -7.53 -6.82
C GLU A 22 3.42 -6.92 -5.64
N LYS A 23 3.51 -5.59 -5.57
CA LYS A 23 4.15 -4.89 -4.44
C LYS A 23 3.45 -5.21 -3.12
N ARG A 24 2.11 -5.23 -3.10
CA ARG A 24 1.31 -5.61 -1.94
C ARG A 24 1.61 -7.04 -1.50
N ARG A 25 1.69 -7.98 -2.44
CA ARG A 25 2.07 -9.37 -2.16
C ARG A 25 3.45 -9.47 -1.52
N LYS A 26 4.46 -8.76 -2.08
CA LYS A 26 5.82 -8.71 -1.53
C LYS A 26 5.85 -8.13 -0.11
N LEU A 27 5.10 -7.06 0.17
CA LEU A 27 4.98 -6.49 1.52
C LEU A 27 4.34 -7.47 2.50
N LYS A 28 3.26 -8.16 2.12
CA LYS A 28 2.65 -9.21 2.96
C LYS A 28 3.62 -10.35 3.26
N GLN A 29 4.43 -10.76 2.28
CA GLN A 29 5.47 -11.76 2.48
C GLN A 29 6.51 -11.27 3.49
N ARG A 30 6.99 -10.03 3.37
CA ARG A 30 7.94 -9.43 4.33
C ARG A 30 7.36 -9.33 5.74
N LEU A 31 6.09 -8.97 5.90
CA LEU A 31 5.40 -8.99 7.20
C LEU A 31 5.40 -10.40 7.79
N THR A 32 5.04 -11.40 6.98
CA THR A 32 5.02 -12.81 7.41
C THR A 32 6.40 -13.29 7.84
N GLN A 33 7.45 -12.97 7.06
CA GLN A 33 8.85 -13.28 7.39
C GLN A 33 9.31 -12.59 8.68
N ALA A 34 8.80 -11.39 8.97
CA ALA A 34 9.05 -10.67 10.20
C ALA A 34 8.20 -11.18 11.40
N GLY A 35 7.43 -12.26 11.23
CA GLY A 35 6.57 -12.81 12.28
C GLY A 35 5.33 -11.95 12.58
N ILE A 36 4.94 -11.07 11.65
CA ILE A 36 3.79 -10.17 11.77
C ILE A 36 2.63 -10.73 10.94
N LYS A 37 1.51 -11.02 11.60
CA LYS A 37 0.24 -11.42 10.97
C LYS A 37 -0.80 -10.34 11.21
N VAL A 38 -1.25 -9.67 10.16
CA VAL A 38 -2.40 -8.75 10.24
C VAL A 38 -3.65 -9.58 10.51
N LEU A 39 -4.41 -9.20 11.53
CA LEU A 39 -5.65 -9.85 11.94
C LEU A 39 -6.85 -9.10 11.35
N ASP A 40 -6.88 -7.79 11.53
CA ASP A 40 -7.93 -6.92 11.02
C ASP A 40 -7.39 -5.52 10.70
N ILE A 41 -8.05 -4.84 9.76
CA ILE A 41 -7.81 -3.43 9.44
C ILE A 41 -9.16 -2.76 9.37
N HIS A 42 -9.42 -1.86 10.32
CA HIS A 42 -10.56 -0.97 10.28
C HIS A 42 -10.12 0.40 9.75
N GLU A 43 -10.89 0.95 8.83
CA GLU A 43 -10.70 2.28 8.27
C GLU A 43 -11.91 3.14 8.65
N ASP A 44 -11.63 4.33 9.17
CA ASP A 44 -12.61 5.41 9.30
C ASP A 44 -12.16 6.64 8.49
N ASP A 45 -12.90 7.74 8.60
CA ASP A 45 -12.65 8.97 7.83
C ASP A 45 -11.31 9.66 8.15
N THR A 46 -10.61 9.24 9.21
CA THR A 46 -9.42 9.92 9.73
C THR A 46 -8.24 9.01 10.00
N GLU A 47 -8.46 7.73 10.29
CA GLU A 47 -7.43 6.79 10.71
C GLU A 47 -7.68 5.35 10.24
N PHE A 48 -6.57 4.61 10.22
CA PHE A 48 -6.56 3.16 10.08
C PHE A 48 -6.18 2.54 11.41
N ARG A 49 -7.05 1.70 11.96
CA ARG A 49 -6.73 0.84 13.10
C ARG A 49 -6.34 -0.53 12.61
N VAL A 50 -5.11 -0.93 12.88
CA VAL A 50 -4.54 -2.20 12.43
C VAL A 50 -4.32 -3.08 13.64
N GLN A 51 -5.09 -4.18 13.71
CA GLN A 51 -4.85 -5.24 14.67
C GLN A 51 -3.91 -6.27 14.03
N PHE A 52 -2.82 -6.59 14.72
CA PHE A 52 -1.83 -7.54 14.23
C PHE A 52 -1.22 -8.36 15.36
N ARG A 53 -0.78 -9.57 15.03
CA ARG A 53 -0.04 -10.45 15.93
C ARG A 53 1.43 -10.41 15.58
N LYS A 54 2.29 -10.23 16.58
CA LYS A 54 3.76 -10.33 16.46
C LYS A 54 4.28 -11.19 17.61
N ASN A 55 5.05 -12.24 17.30
CA ASN A 55 5.60 -13.16 18.33
C ASN A 55 4.54 -13.72 19.29
N ASN A 56 3.37 -14.09 18.75
CA ASN A 56 2.20 -14.59 19.49
C ASN A 56 1.54 -13.60 20.48
N LEU A 57 1.90 -12.32 20.42
CA LEU A 57 1.24 -11.23 21.13
C LEU A 57 0.41 -10.40 20.17
N GLU A 58 -0.77 -9.99 20.60
CA GLU A 58 -1.64 -9.10 19.84
C GLU A 58 -1.31 -7.65 20.13
N HIS A 59 -1.30 -6.86 19.06
CA HIS A 59 -0.94 -5.45 19.06
C HIS A 59 -1.97 -4.69 18.24
N GLU A 60 -2.13 -3.43 18.58
CA GLU A 60 -2.90 -2.46 17.81
C GLU A 60 -1.99 -1.30 17.43
N ALA A 61 -2.10 -0.85 16.18
CA ALA A 61 -1.46 0.37 15.71
C ALA A 61 -2.49 1.25 15.02
N ILE A 62 -2.41 2.55 15.29
CA ILE A 62 -3.27 3.56 14.69
C ILE A 62 -2.42 4.41 13.75
N TYR A 63 -2.88 4.57 12.52
CA TYR A 63 -2.22 5.38 11.50
C TYR A 63 -3.18 6.44 10.98
N MET A 64 -2.81 7.72 11.13
CA MET A 64 -3.62 8.81 10.60
C MET A 64 -3.61 8.78 9.06
N GLN A 65 -4.80 8.82 8.45
CA GLN A 65 -4.97 8.81 7.00
C GLN A 65 -4.24 10.00 6.35
N ALA A 66 -4.26 11.18 6.98
CA ALA A 66 -3.54 12.36 6.50
C ALA A 66 -2.02 12.11 6.38
N THR A 67 -1.42 11.43 7.36
CA THR A 67 0.01 11.10 7.34
C THR A 67 0.32 10.09 6.25
N LEU A 68 -0.48 9.02 6.13
CA LEU A 68 -0.31 8.01 5.09
C LEU A 68 -0.46 8.62 3.69
N ASN A 69 -1.42 9.53 3.51
CA ASN A 69 -1.62 10.25 2.25
C ASN A 69 -0.42 11.16 1.91
N ALA A 70 0.11 11.90 2.90
CA ALA A 70 1.30 12.72 2.71
C ALA A 70 2.53 11.86 2.33
N GLU A 71 2.74 10.73 3.00
CA GLU A 71 3.79 9.78 2.66
C GLU A 71 3.62 9.19 1.26
N LEU A 72 2.38 8.83 0.88
CA LEU A 72 2.08 8.31 -0.44
C LEU A 72 2.39 9.35 -1.51
N GLN A 73 1.91 10.59 -1.34
CA GLN A 73 2.17 11.69 -2.26
C GLN A 73 3.67 11.97 -2.40
N ALA A 74 4.41 12.01 -1.29
CA ALA A 74 5.87 12.16 -1.33
C ALA A 74 6.51 11.04 -2.17
N ARG A 75 6.17 9.77 -1.92
CA ARG A 75 6.72 8.63 -2.67
C ARG A 75 6.36 8.65 -4.16
N MET A 76 5.17 9.12 -4.52
CA MET A 76 4.74 9.26 -5.92
C MET A 76 5.46 10.41 -6.62
N ASN A 77 5.66 11.54 -5.93
CA ASN A 77 6.39 12.69 -6.45
C ASN A 77 7.90 12.40 -6.60
N PHE A 78 8.47 11.55 -5.73
CA PHE A 78 9.87 11.09 -5.79
C PHE A 78 10.06 9.84 -6.67
N GLY A 79 9.07 9.44 -7.47
CA GLY A 79 9.04 8.24 -8.32
C GLY A 79 10.00 8.21 -9.51
N GLY A 80 11.20 8.80 -9.39
CA GLY A 80 12.32 8.63 -10.32
C GLY A 80 13.50 7.81 -9.76
N ASN A 81 13.64 7.65 -8.44
CA ASN A 81 14.57 6.71 -7.79
C ASN A 81 14.45 6.86 -6.26
N GLY A 82 13.85 5.87 -5.60
CA GLY A 82 13.96 5.70 -4.15
C GLY A 82 15.02 4.63 -3.83
N PRO A 83 15.87 4.83 -2.81
CA PRO A 83 17.10 4.08 -2.63
C PRO A 83 16.80 2.71 -2.02
N ASP A 84 16.84 1.66 -2.84
CA ASP A 84 17.40 0.37 -2.43
C ASP A 84 18.89 0.40 -2.81
N ARG A 85 19.72 0.90 -1.88
CA ARG A 85 21.15 0.64 -1.81
C ARG A 85 21.49 0.27 -0.38
#